data_AF-A0A920KZI5-F1
#
_entry.id   AF-A0A920KZI5-F1
#
_cell.length_a   1.000
_cell.length_b   1.000
_cell.length_c   1.000
_cell.angle_alpha   90.00
_cell.angle_beta   90.00
_cell.angle_gamma   90.00
#
_symmetry.space_group_name_H-M   'P 1'
#
loop_
_entity.id
_entity.type
_entity.pdbx_description
1 polymer ?
#
loop_
_entity_poly.entity_id
_entity_poly.type
_entity_poly.pdbx_seq_one_letter_code
_entity_poly.pdbx_strand_id
1 'polypeptide(L)' 'MRGVDGDRRGCSAEAQALLGRRVGMFGGEMYAGYRCLPAQQCMAFDDSVSAEQAASCFVNPMTALGFWKRGILRARRR' A
#
# COMPACT_ATOMS: atom_id res chain seq x y z
N MET A 1 14.24 -12.00 -10.73
CA MET A 1 13.57 -10.81 -11.28
C MET A 1 13.08 -11.09 -12.72
N ARG A 2 12.23 -12.11 -12.92
CA ARG A 2 11.69 -12.49 -14.24
C ARG A 2 10.23 -12.03 -14.35
N GLY A 3 9.90 -11.33 -15.44
CA GLY A 3 8.54 -11.19 -15.98
C GLY A 3 7.70 -10.02 -15.47
N VAL A 4 7.89 -8.83 -16.05
CA VAL A 4 6.82 -7.80 -16.16
C VAL A 4 6.51 -7.64 -17.66
N ASP A 5 6.20 -8.74 -18.33
CA ASP A 5 6.02 -8.79 -19.80
C ASP A 5 4.62 -8.34 -20.24
N GLY A 6 3.98 -7.43 -19.50
CA GLY A 6 2.62 -6.93 -19.80
C GLY A 6 2.45 -5.41 -19.74
N ASP A 7 3.34 -4.67 -19.06
CA ASP A 7 3.23 -3.22 -18.92
C ASP A 7 4.46 -2.57 -19.56
N ARG A 8 4.31 -2.04 -20.78
CA ARG A 8 5.34 -1.20 -21.40
C ARG A 8 5.53 0.02 -20.50
N ARG A 9 6.49 -0.02 -19.57
CA ARG A 9 7.02 1.15 -18.84
C ARG A 9 5.91 2.12 -18.36
N GLY A 10 4.85 1.62 -17.69
CA GLY A 10 3.77 2.46 -17.15
C GLY A 10 2.83 3.08 -18.19
N CYS A 11 2.79 2.58 -19.42
CA CYS A 11 1.89 3.06 -20.48
C CYS A 11 0.50 2.41 -20.43
N SER A 12 0.28 1.43 -19.54
CA SER A 12 -1.05 0.88 -19.28
C SER A 12 -2.02 1.97 -18.80
N ALA A 13 -3.29 1.86 -19.17
CA ALA A 13 -4.31 2.83 -18.79
C ALA A 13 -4.43 2.96 -17.25
N GLU A 14 -4.25 1.84 -16.56
CA GLU A 14 -4.24 1.75 -15.10
C GLU A 14 -3.06 2.53 -14.50
N ALA A 15 -1.87 2.42 -15.07
CA ALA A 15 -0.70 3.18 -14.61
C ALA A 15 -0.87 4.69 -14.89
N GLN A 16 -1.39 5.05 -16.06
CA GLN A 16 -1.64 6.44 -16.44
C GLN A 16 -2.66 7.11 -15.52
N ALA A 17 -3.72 6.38 -15.10
CA ALA A 17 -4.74 6.88 -14.18
C ALA A 17 -4.21 7.16 -12.76
N LEU A 18 -3.02 6.67 -12.41
CA LEU A 18 -2.37 6.90 -11.11
C LEU A 18 -1.40 8.07 -11.11
N LEU A 19 -1.08 8.66 -12.27
CA LEU A 19 -0.17 9.79 -12.36
C LEU A 19 -0.69 11.00 -11.57
N GLY A 20 0.18 11.62 -10.78
CA GLY A 20 -0.14 12.77 -9.93
C GLY A 20 -0.94 12.42 -8.67
N ARG A 21 -1.44 11.18 -8.54
CA ARG A 21 -2.19 10.74 -7.37
C ARG A 21 -1.26 10.22 -6.30
N ARG A 22 -1.69 10.37 -5.04
CA ARG A 22 -1.08 9.66 -3.92
C ARG A 22 -1.51 8.21 -3.94
N VAL A 23 -0.52 7.31 -3.90
CA VAL A 23 -0.75 5.86 -3.88
C VAL A 23 -0.06 5.21 -2.69
N GLY A 24 -0.61 4.10 -2.23
CA GLY A 24 -0.03 3.25 -1.19
C GLY A 24 0.10 1.81 -1.67
N MET A 25 1.06 1.10 -1.10
CA MET A 25 1.43 -0.28 -1.41
C MET A 25 1.99 -0.92 -0.13
N PHE A 26 1.90 -2.24 -0.02
CA PHE A 26 2.54 -3.01 1.05
C PHE A 26 3.43 -4.12 0.49
N GLY A 27 4.67 -4.24 1.01
CA GLY A 27 5.61 -5.29 0.63
C GLY A 27 7.01 -5.05 1.19
N GLY A 28 7.98 -5.86 0.77
CA GLY A 28 9.39 -5.68 1.13
C GLY A 28 10.03 -4.50 0.41
N GLU A 29 11.22 -4.07 0.86
CA GLU A 29 12.04 -3.02 0.22
C GLU A 29 11.37 -1.62 0.14
N MET A 30 10.50 -1.26 1.09
CA MET A 30 9.75 0.03 1.05
C MET A 30 10.55 1.25 1.51
N TYR A 31 11.70 1.06 2.17
CA TYR A 31 12.63 2.14 2.52
C TYR A 31 13.50 2.51 1.31
N ALA A 32 12.89 3.14 0.30
CA ALA A 32 13.56 3.57 -0.91
C ALA A 32 12.98 4.91 -1.40
N GLY A 33 13.78 5.70 -2.11
CA GLY A 33 13.30 6.96 -2.70
C GLY A 33 12.36 6.76 -3.90
N TYR A 34 12.62 5.74 -4.72
CA TYR A 34 11.82 5.42 -5.92
C TYR A 34 11.80 3.91 -6.16
N ARG A 35 10.67 3.40 -6.65
CA ARG A 35 10.50 1.98 -6.97
C ARG A 35 9.55 1.77 -8.14
N CYS A 36 9.78 0.69 -8.89
CA CYS A 36 8.85 0.20 -9.90
C CYS A 36 7.92 -0.83 -9.27
N LEU A 37 6.61 -0.65 -9.47
CA LEU A 37 5.56 -1.54 -8.96
C LEU A 37 4.53 -1.77 -10.06
N PRO A 38 3.90 -2.96 -10.12
CA PRO A 38 2.73 -3.17 -10.98
C PRO A 38 1.60 -2.23 -10.58
N ALA A 39 0.95 -1.57 -11.54
CA ALA A 39 -0.14 -0.62 -11.27
C ALA A 39 -1.27 -1.24 -10.43
N GLN A 40 -1.55 -2.52 -10.63
CA GLN A 40 -2.57 -3.27 -9.87
C GLN A 40 -2.26 -3.44 -8.38
N GLN A 41 -1.00 -3.24 -7.97
CA GLN A 41 -0.60 -3.30 -6.56
C GLN A 41 -0.66 -1.93 -5.87
N CYS A 42 -0.92 -0.85 -6.62
CA CYS A 42 -1.02 0.50 -6.10
C CYS A 42 -2.47 0.83 -5.74
N MET A 43 -2.72 1.14 -4.48
CA MET A 43 -4.00 1.65 -4.00
C MET A 43 -3.99 3.18 -4.05
N ALA A 44 -4.88 3.78 -4.83
CA ALA A 44 -4.98 5.23 -4.91
C ALA A 44 -5.80 5.83 -3.76
N PHE A 45 -5.36 6.98 -3.25
CA PHE A 45 -6.03 7.72 -2.20
C PHE A 45 -6.61 9.04 -2.72
N ASP A 46 -7.50 9.62 -1.92
CA ASP A 46 -7.96 11.00 -2.10
C ASP A 46 -6.86 11.98 -1.70
N ASP A 47 -6.88 13.18 -2.27
CA ASP A 47 -5.86 14.20 -2.04
C ASP A 47 -5.80 14.67 -0.58
N SER A 48 -6.92 14.59 0.14
CA SER A 48 -7.01 14.91 1.58
C SER A 48 -6.26 13.93 2.49
N VAL A 49 -5.93 12.72 2.01
CA VAL A 49 -5.25 11.70 2.80
C VAL A 49 -3.74 11.87 2.68
N SER A 50 -3.05 12.30 3.73
CA SER A 50 -1.57 12.42 3.73
C SER A 50 -0.83 11.10 3.43
N ALA A 51 0.45 11.19 3.06
CA ALA A 51 1.28 10.00 2.80
C ALA A 51 1.44 9.13 4.04
N GLU A 52 1.55 9.75 5.21
CA GLU A 52 1.65 9.10 6.52
C GLU A 52 0.36 8.34 6.84
N GLN A 53 -0.81 8.97 6.62
CA GLN A 53 -2.11 8.31 6.80
C GLN A 53 -2.27 7.12 5.85
N ALA A 54 -1.91 7.29 4.58
CA ALA A 54 -1.94 6.22 3.58
C ALA A 54 -1.01 5.05 3.96
N ALA A 55 0.22 5.32 4.41
CA ALA A 55 1.14 4.27 4.86
C ALA A 55 0.61 3.53 6.10
N SER A 56 -0.02 4.26 7.02
CA SER A 56 -0.53 3.72 8.29
C SER A 56 -1.64 2.66 8.09
N CYS A 57 -2.38 2.71 6.98
CA CYS A 57 -3.52 1.82 6.74
C CYS A 57 -3.10 0.36 6.49
N PHE A 58 -1.83 0.12 6.11
CA PHE A 58 -1.30 -1.24 5.95
C PHE A 58 -0.76 -1.80 7.27
N VAL A 59 0.03 -1.00 8.00
CA VAL A 59 0.76 -1.47 9.19
C VAL A 59 -0.09 -1.51 10.46
N ASN A 60 -1.03 -0.58 10.63
CA ASN A 60 -1.83 -0.49 11.84
C ASN A 60 -2.76 -1.70 12.00
N PRO A 61 -3.52 -2.14 10.99
CA PRO A 61 -4.38 -3.30 11.11
C PRO A 61 -3.60 -4.59 11.39
N MET A 62 -2.43 -4.77 10.77
CA MET A 62 -1.57 -5.93 11.03
C MET A 62 -1.04 -5.95 12.46
N THR A 63 -0.62 -4.79 12.99
CA THR A 63 -0.16 -4.65 14.37
C THR A 63 -1.29 -4.94 15.36
N ALA A 64 -2.46 -4.33 15.15
CA ALA A 64 -3.64 -4.56 15.98
C ALA A 64 -4.09 -6.03 15.96
N LEU A 65 -4.08 -6.67 14.78
CA LEU A 65 -4.39 -8.09 14.63
C LEU A 65 -3.36 -8.98 15.37
N GLY A 66 -2.08 -8.63 15.32
CA GLY A 66 -1.04 -9.32 16.08
C GLY A 66 -1.27 -9.24 17.58
N PHE A 67 -1.61 -8.05 18.10
CA PHE A 67 -1.94 -7.88 19.51
C PHE A 67 -3.21 -8.61 19.91
N TRP A 68 -4.22 -8.64 19.04
CA TRP A 68 -5.43 -9.43 19.23
C TRP A 68 -5.12 -10.92 19.34
N LYS A 69 -4.39 -11.47 18.36
CA LYS A 69 -4.02 -12.90 18.32
C LYS A 69 -3.17 -13.31 19.52
N ARG A 70 -2.31 -12.42 20.02
CA ARG A 70 -1.47 -12.64 21.22
C ARG A 70 -2.21 -12.36 22.53
N GLY A 71 -3.47 -11.93 22.49
CA GLY A 71 -4.27 -11.65 23.68
C GLY A 71 -3.87 -10.38 24.45
N ILE A 72 -3.00 -9.54 23.86
CA ILE A 72 -2.59 -8.23 24.39
C ILE A 72 -3.76 -7.23 24.24
N LEU A 73 -4.39 -7.23 23.06
CA LEU A 73 -5.58 -6.42 22.82
C LEU A 73 -6.81 -7.28 23.11
N ARG A 74 -7.60 -6.90 24.11
CA ARG A 74 -8.88 -7.54 24.45
C ARG A 74 -10.02 -6.62 24.06
N ALA A 75 -10.97 -7.13 23.29
CA ALA A 75 -12.21 -6.43 23.01
C ALA A 75 -12.97 -6.38 24.33
N ARG A 76 -13.26 -5.16 24.80
CA ARG A 76 -14.23 -4.99 25.87
C ARG A 76 -15.56 -5.52 25.34
N ARG A 77 -15.98 -6.69 25.83
CA ARG A 77 -17.36 -7.13 25.67
C ARG A 77 -18.22 -6.11 26.44
N ARG A 78 -19.17 -5.49 25.74
CA ARG A 78 -20.26 -4.76 26.38
C ARG A 78 -21.15 -5.75 27.12
#